data_AF-A0A0Q8FI60-F1
#
_entry.id   AF-A0A0Q8FI60-F1
#
_cell.length_a   1.000
_cell.length_b   1.000
_cell.length_c   1.000
_cell.angle_alpha   90.00
_cell.angle_beta   90.00
_cell.angle_gamma   90.00
#
_symmetry.space_group_name_H-M   'P 1'
#
loop_
_entity.id
_entity.type
_entity.pdbx_description
1 polymer ?
#
loop_
_entity_poly.entity_id
_entity_poly.type
_entity_poly.pdbx_seq_one_letter_code
_entity_poly.pdbx_strand_id
1 'polypeptide(L)'
;MHDRRGLILSLAALAAGGGALAKSPEPDSGIVKGRKGGPNMIKGDPPKLDFGGGLIIPMNASIFRTLWEGEDRWITYGRALSQQKVRAMGQAETAAIGSMKLMLLTQAFAPERLERFETCGWRLKSGDTKDLVLGDIDLPGRPVMPTTDEVSGQGAVADGASVGEPTYRALTGYMVMKKDAPLDYVRKHAQLTQG
;
A
#
# COMPACT_ATOMS: atom_id res chain seq x y z
N MET A 1 3.11 73.21 -8.62
CA MET A 1 1.81 73.90 -8.68
C MET A 1 1.12 73.51 -9.97
N HIS A 2 0.06 72.71 -9.91
CA HIS A 2 -1.08 72.70 -10.83
C HIS A 2 -2.19 71.91 -10.13
N ASP A 3 -3.07 72.70 -9.54
CA ASP A 3 -4.31 72.31 -8.88
C ASP A 3 -5.36 72.06 -9.98
N ARG A 4 -6.17 71.00 -9.87
CA ARG A 4 -7.51 70.95 -10.48
C ARG A 4 -8.35 69.84 -9.86
N ARG A 5 -9.29 70.32 -9.04
CA ARG A 5 -10.46 69.68 -8.44
C ARG A 5 -11.35 69.02 -9.50
N GLY A 6 -12.03 67.94 -9.10
CA GLY A 6 -13.11 67.34 -9.88
C GLY A 6 -13.72 66.12 -9.19
N LEU A 7 -14.54 66.37 -8.17
CA LEU A 7 -15.36 65.40 -7.45
C LEU A 7 -16.61 65.09 -8.28
N ILE A 8 -16.90 63.82 -8.59
CA ILE A 8 -18.27 63.37 -8.89
C ILE A 8 -18.53 62.07 -8.10
N LEU A 9 -19.46 62.16 -7.16
CA LEU A 9 -20.12 61.04 -6.51
C LEU A 9 -20.90 60.23 -7.55
N SER A 10 -20.88 58.91 -7.41
CA SER A 10 -22.03 58.08 -7.79
C SER A 10 -22.15 56.93 -6.80
N LEU A 11 -23.20 57.02 -6.01
CA LEU A 11 -23.63 56.10 -4.97
C LEU A 11 -24.61 55.08 -5.59
N ALA A 12 -24.52 53.85 -5.09
CA ALA A 12 -25.54 52.79 -5.08
C ALA A 12 -25.84 52.00 -6.36
N ALA A 13 -25.62 50.69 -6.28
CA ALA A 13 -26.71 49.72 -6.39
C ALA A 13 -26.34 48.43 -5.62
N LEU A 14 -27.05 48.18 -4.52
CA LEU A 14 -27.19 46.85 -3.95
C LEU A 14 -27.89 45.97 -4.98
N ALA A 15 -27.26 44.86 -5.37
CA ALA A 15 -27.97 43.71 -5.91
C ALA A 15 -27.65 42.50 -5.02
N ALA A 16 -28.67 42.05 -4.30
CA ALA A 16 -28.66 40.78 -3.60
C ALA A 16 -28.43 39.64 -4.59
N GLY A 17 -27.45 38.80 -4.31
CA GLY A 17 -27.18 37.56 -5.04
C GLY A 17 -26.45 36.62 -4.10
N GLY A 18 -27.15 35.59 -3.62
CA GLY A 18 -26.60 34.61 -2.71
C GLY A 18 -25.52 33.74 -3.34
N GLY A 19 -24.72 33.12 -2.46
CA GLY A 19 -24.01 31.88 -2.76
C GLY A 19 -22.58 32.04 -3.27
N ALA A 20 -21.64 32.15 -2.34
CA ALA A 20 -20.42 31.34 -2.34
C ALA A 20 -19.69 31.60 -1.02
N LEU A 21 -19.85 30.70 -0.04
CA LEU A 21 -18.85 30.53 1.00
C LEU A 21 -17.52 30.27 0.28
N ALA A 22 -16.65 31.28 0.28
CA ALA A 22 -15.27 31.13 -0.15
C ALA A 22 -14.68 30.01 0.71
N LYS A 23 -14.57 28.83 0.12
CA LYS A 23 -13.97 27.67 0.75
C LYS A 23 -12.52 28.06 1.03
N SER A 24 -12.21 28.33 2.30
CA SER A 24 -10.84 28.51 2.76
C SER A 24 -9.99 27.39 2.19
N PRO A 25 -8.79 27.67 1.65
CA PRO A 25 -7.91 26.62 1.16
C PRO A 25 -7.64 25.67 2.33
N GLU A 26 -8.08 24.42 2.21
CA GLU A 26 -7.79 23.38 3.19
C GLU A 26 -6.26 23.33 3.35
N PRO A 27 -5.73 23.35 4.58
CA PRO A 27 -4.29 23.18 4.80
C PRO A 27 -3.85 21.88 4.13
N ASP A 28 -2.69 21.88 3.45
CA ASP A 28 -2.12 20.70 2.78
C ASP A 28 -2.02 19.57 3.81
N SER A 29 -3.02 18.68 3.81
CA SER A 29 -3.21 17.67 4.84
C SER A 29 -2.15 16.58 4.78
N GLY A 30 -1.21 16.67 3.83
CA GLY A 30 -0.20 15.65 3.56
C GLY A 30 -0.80 14.37 2.97
N ILE A 31 -2.12 14.31 2.72
CA ILE A 31 -2.82 13.13 2.24
C ILE A 31 -3.07 13.24 0.73
N VAL A 32 -2.49 12.33 -0.03
CA VAL A 32 -2.78 12.13 -1.45
C VAL A 32 -3.82 11.04 -1.59
N LYS A 33 -5.01 11.38 -2.08
CA LYS A 33 -6.09 10.41 -2.25
C LYS A 33 -5.71 9.35 -3.30
N GLY A 34 -5.96 8.08 -2.97
CA GLY A 34 -5.76 6.97 -3.89
C GLY A 34 -6.77 6.96 -5.04
N ARG A 35 -6.53 6.08 -6.02
CA ARG A 35 -7.56 5.73 -7.03
C ARG A 35 -8.82 5.21 -6.32
N LYS A 36 -9.99 5.28 -6.97
CA LYS A 36 -11.25 4.77 -6.39
C LYS A 36 -11.09 3.31 -5.95
N GLY A 37 -11.14 3.06 -4.64
CA GLY A 37 -10.93 1.74 -4.03
C GLY A 37 -9.49 1.36 -3.66
N GLY A 38 -8.52 2.26 -3.87
CA GLY A 38 -7.14 2.14 -3.38
C GLY A 38 -6.92 2.96 -2.10
N PRO A 39 -5.81 2.72 -1.37
CA PRO A 39 -5.49 3.45 -0.14
C PRO A 39 -5.10 4.90 -0.43
N ASN A 40 -5.28 5.76 0.57
CA ASN A 40 -4.69 7.09 0.55
C ASN A 40 -3.21 7.00 0.91
N MET A 41 -2.39 7.86 0.33
CA MET A 41 -0.99 7.98 0.69
C MET A 41 -0.80 9.17 1.63
N ILE A 42 -0.26 8.92 2.81
CA ILE A 42 0.15 9.94 3.77
C ILE A 42 1.63 10.24 3.50
N LYS A 43 1.93 11.47 3.10
CA LYS A 43 3.30 11.97 2.89
C LYS A 43 4.09 11.88 4.21
N GLY A 44 5.38 11.57 4.11
CA GLY A 44 6.28 11.42 5.24
C GLY A 44 7.54 10.66 4.82
N ASP A 45 8.45 10.42 5.78
CA ASP A 45 9.63 9.59 5.58
C ASP A 45 9.72 8.52 6.68
N PRO A 46 9.30 7.26 6.42
CA PRO A 46 8.75 6.77 5.16
C PRO A 46 7.28 7.20 4.95
N PRO A 47 6.81 7.28 3.68
CA PRO A 47 5.39 7.51 3.41
C PRO A 47 4.54 6.34 3.92
N LYS A 48 3.26 6.59 4.21
CA LYS A 48 2.33 5.56 4.71
C LYS A 48 1.12 5.40 3.81
N LEU A 49 0.57 4.20 3.80
CA LEU A 49 -0.64 3.84 3.06
C LEU A 49 -1.78 3.66 4.05
N ASP A 50 -2.81 4.48 3.93
CA ASP A 50 -4.01 4.42 4.74
C ASP A 50 -5.13 3.74 3.96
N PHE A 51 -5.49 2.53 4.38
CA PHE A 51 -6.62 1.79 3.84
C PHE A 51 -7.93 2.09 4.60
N GLY A 52 -7.89 2.85 5.70
CA GLY A 52 -8.97 2.98 6.67
C GLY A 52 -9.10 1.75 7.58
N GLY A 53 -10.00 1.82 8.57
CA GLY A 53 -10.26 0.71 9.51
C GLY A 53 -9.02 0.30 10.32
N GLY A 54 -8.24 1.28 10.77
CA GLY A 54 -6.99 1.08 11.54
C GLY A 54 -5.78 0.58 10.73
N LEU A 55 -5.91 0.38 9.42
CA LEU A 55 -4.87 -0.21 8.58
C LEU A 55 -3.99 0.87 7.93
N ILE A 56 -2.91 1.24 8.63
CA ILE A 56 -1.92 2.23 8.19
C ILE A 56 -0.57 1.55 8.02
N ILE A 57 -0.10 1.43 6.78
CA ILE A 57 1.06 0.62 6.41
C ILE A 57 2.23 1.53 5.99
N PRO A 58 3.38 1.53 6.68
CA PRO A 58 4.55 2.27 6.21
C PRO A 58 5.14 1.63 4.95
N MET A 59 5.48 2.46 3.97
CA MET A 59 6.14 2.06 2.73
C MET A 59 7.65 1.95 2.92
N ASN A 60 8.08 1.03 3.77
CA ASN A 60 9.49 0.68 3.95
C ASN A 60 9.69 -0.84 3.80
N ALA A 61 10.89 -1.35 4.06
CA ALA A 61 11.21 -2.77 3.89
C ALA A 61 10.35 -3.73 4.76
N SER A 62 9.74 -3.26 5.84
CA SER A 62 8.86 -4.06 6.71
C SER A 62 7.62 -4.56 5.98
N ILE A 63 7.15 -3.84 4.94
CA ILE A 63 5.93 -4.16 4.22
C ILE A 63 5.89 -5.60 3.68
N PHE A 64 7.05 -6.16 3.34
CA PHE A 64 7.22 -7.50 2.77
C PHE A 64 7.36 -8.62 3.81
N ARG A 65 7.44 -8.29 5.11
CA ARG A 65 7.69 -9.25 6.20
C ARG A 65 6.62 -9.17 7.29
N THR A 66 5.49 -8.57 6.98
CA THR A 66 4.44 -8.26 7.94
C THR A 66 3.07 -8.61 7.37
N LEU A 67 2.27 -9.29 8.18
CA LEU A 67 0.85 -9.45 7.96
C LEU A 67 0.16 -8.22 8.56
N TRP A 68 -0.32 -7.35 7.70
CA TRP A 68 -1.00 -6.12 8.10
C TRP A 68 -2.47 -6.43 8.37
N GLU A 69 -2.95 -6.10 9.55
CA GLU A 69 -4.28 -6.39 10.04
C GLU A 69 -5.07 -5.10 10.23
N GLY A 70 -6.12 -4.92 9.44
CA GLY A 70 -7.17 -3.93 9.70
C GLY A 70 -8.30 -4.53 10.53
N GLU A 71 -9.35 -3.75 10.78
CA GLU A 71 -10.57 -4.23 11.44
C GLU A 71 -11.19 -5.43 10.72
N ASP A 72 -11.35 -5.33 9.40
CA ASP A 72 -12.14 -6.25 8.57
C ASP A 72 -11.32 -7.11 7.59
N ARG A 73 -10.00 -6.92 7.52
CA ARG A 73 -9.14 -7.54 6.51
C ARG A 73 -7.70 -7.74 6.95
N TRP A 74 -7.00 -8.57 6.20
CA TRP A 74 -5.54 -8.69 6.22
C TRP A 74 -4.94 -8.29 4.88
N ILE A 75 -3.72 -7.75 4.90
CA ILE A 75 -2.92 -7.44 3.72
C ILE A 75 -1.49 -7.95 3.90
N THR A 76 -0.93 -8.59 2.87
CA THR A 76 0.51 -8.84 2.73
C THR A 76 1.00 -8.26 1.41
N TYR A 77 2.31 -8.10 1.24
CA TYR A 77 2.90 -7.59 0.00
C TYR A 77 3.96 -8.52 -0.53
N GLY A 78 4.01 -8.60 -1.86
CA GLY A 78 5.05 -9.26 -2.62
C GLY A 78 5.79 -8.26 -3.50
N ARG A 79 7.02 -8.65 -3.86
CA ARG A 79 7.86 -7.92 -4.81
C ARG A 79 8.54 -8.88 -5.76
N ALA A 80 8.81 -8.44 -6.97
CA ALA A 80 9.59 -9.19 -7.93
C ALA A 80 10.38 -8.26 -8.87
N LEU A 81 11.40 -8.84 -9.50
CA LEU A 81 12.22 -8.21 -10.54
C LEU A 81 12.23 -9.11 -11.77
N SER A 82 11.95 -8.56 -12.94
CA SER A 82 12.00 -9.32 -14.20
C SER A 82 12.23 -8.39 -15.38
N GLN A 83 12.84 -8.91 -16.45
CA GLN A 83 12.98 -8.19 -17.73
C GLN A 83 11.63 -7.99 -18.46
N GLN A 84 10.58 -8.70 -18.03
CA GLN A 84 9.24 -8.56 -18.59
C GLN A 84 8.28 -8.01 -17.54
N LYS A 85 7.64 -6.87 -17.84
CA LYS A 85 6.68 -6.19 -16.94
C LYS A 85 5.58 -7.13 -16.42
N VAL A 86 4.94 -7.88 -17.32
CA VAL A 86 3.84 -8.80 -16.97
C VAL A 86 4.34 -9.90 -16.04
N ARG A 87 5.54 -10.44 -16.30
CA ARG A 87 6.15 -11.47 -15.46
C ARG A 87 6.51 -10.94 -14.08
N ALA A 88 7.08 -9.74 -13.98
CA ALA A 88 7.36 -9.10 -12.69
C ALA A 88 6.07 -8.95 -11.87
N MET A 89 4.99 -8.47 -12.50
CA MET A 89 3.70 -8.30 -11.83
C MET A 89 3.11 -9.63 -11.33
N GLY A 90 3.09 -10.66 -12.17
CA GLY A 90 2.59 -11.98 -11.77
C GLY A 90 3.42 -12.59 -10.64
N GLN A 91 4.74 -12.45 -10.67
CA GLN A 91 5.62 -12.94 -9.61
C GLN A 91 5.42 -12.18 -8.29
N ALA A 92 5.23 -10.86 -8.34
CA ALA A 92 4.95 -10.07 -7.15
C ALA A 92 3.60 -10.45 -6.52
N GLU A 93 2.58 -10.73 -7.33
CA GLU A 93 1.29 -11.23 -6.86
C GLU A 93 1.42 -12.62 -6.22
N THR A 94 2.08 -13.57 -6.88
CA THR A 94 2.35 -14.90 -6.32
C THR A 94 3.09 -14.82 -4.99
N ALA A 95 4.09 -13.94 -4.88
CA ALA A 95 4.82 -13.72 -3.64
C ALA A 95 3.92 -13.14 -2.52
N ALA A 96 3.00 -12.22 -2.85
CA ALA A 96 2.05 -11.67 -1.90
C ALA A 96 1.06 -12.74 -1.39
N ILE A 97 0.53 -13.57 -2.29
CA ILE A 97 -0.35 -14.70 -1.98
C ILE A 97 0.37 -15.69 -1.06
N GLY A 98 1.59 -16.13 -1.42
CA GLY A 98 2.38 -17.04 -0.60
C GLY A 98 2.66 -16.48 0.79
N SER A 99 3.01 -15.19 0.88
CA SER A 99 3.21 -14.51 2.17
C SER A 99 1.93 -14.48 2.99
N MET A 100 0.76 -14.25 2.37
CA MET A 100 -0.53 -14.28 3.08
C MET A 100 -0.80 -15.66 3.68
N LYS A 101 -0.64 -16.72 2.87
CA LYS A 101 -0.86 -18.10 3.30
C LYS A 101 0.01 -18.44 4.52
N LEU A 102 1.33 -18.27 4.40
CA LEU A 102 2.27 -18.60 5.47
C LEU A 102 2.01 -17.80 6.76
N MET A 103 1.71 -16.51 6.64
CA MET A 103 1.46 -15.67 7.81
C MET A 103 0.13 -16.01 8.49
N LEU A 104 -0.95 -16.26 7.74
CA LEU A 104 -2.23 -16.67 8.32
C LEU A 104 -2.17 -18.06 8.94
N LEU A 105 -1.47 -19.01 8.31
CA LEU A 105 -1.19 -20.33 8.90
C LEU A 105 -0.43 -20.17 10.22
N THR A 106 0.62 -19.34 10.23
CA THR A 106 1.39 -19.08 11.46
C THR A 106 0.52 -18.43 12.53
N GLN A 107 -0.30 -17.43 12.20
CA GLN A 107 -1.23 -16.81 13.14
C GLN A 107 -2.29 -17.79 13.67
N ALA A 108 -2.73 -18.75 12.85
CA ALA A 108 -3.76 -19.72 13.23
C ALA A 108 -3.23 -20.86 14.12
N PHE A 109 -2.02 -21.35 13.85
CA PHE A 109 -1.46 -22.57 14.44
C PHE A 109 -0.26 -22.36 15.37
N ALA A 110 0.49 -21.27 15.21
CA ALA A 110 1.64 -20.93 16.04
C ALA A 110 1.71 -19.41 16.33
N PRO A 111 0.62 -18.79 16.85
CA PRO A 111 0.54 -17.35 17.05
C PRO A 111 1.62 -16.81 17.99
N GLU A 112 2.14 -17.64 18.88
CA GLU A 112 3.25 -17.30 19.77
C GLU A 112 4.56 -16.99 19.05
N ARG A 113 4.72 -17.40 17.78
CA ARG A 113 5.88 -17.05 16.94
C ARG A 113 5.78 -15.64 16.34
N LEU A 114 4.61 -15.03 16.42
CA LEU A 114 4.33 -13.71 15.92
C LEU A 114 4.28 -12.68 17.05
N GLU A 115 4.74 -11.48 16.77
CA GLU A 115 4.61 -10.32 17.64
C GLU A 115 3.93 -9.17 16.90
N ARG A 116 3.27 -8.31 17.68
CA ARG A 116 2.71 -7.07 17.16
C ARG A 116 3.83 -6.17 16.66
N PHE A 117 3.63 -5.64 15.46
CA PHE A 117 4.53 -4.70 14.83
C PHE A 117 3.76 -3.42 14.51
N GLU A 118 4.27 -2.30 15.02
CA GLU A 118 3.59 -1.00 14.94
C GLU A 118 2.13 -1.10 15.43
N THR A 119 1.21 -0.39 14.80
CA THR A 119 -0.20 -0.32 15.21
C THR A 119 -1.05 -1.44 14.64
N CYS A 120 -0.66 -2.03 13.50
CA CYS A 120 -1.54 -2.90 12.72
C CYS A 120 -0.78 -4.03 12.02
N GLY A 121 0.40 -4.42 12.49
CA GLY A 121 1.21 -5.48 11.88
C GLY A 121 1.39 -6.69 12.78
N TRP A 122 1.62 -7.84 12.16
CA TRP A 122 2.19 -9.04 12.79
C TRP A 122 3.46 -9.44 12.04
N ARG A 123 4.54 -9.68 12.77
CA ARG A 123 5.80 -10.17 12.20
C ARG A 123 6.32 -11.35 13.01
N LEU A 124 7.18 -12.16 12.38
CA LEU A 124 7.92 -13.20 13.10
C LEU A 124 8.84 -12.59 14.15
N LYS A 125 8.78 -13.12 15.38
CA LYS A 125 9.68 -12.75 16.48
C LYS A 125 11.14 -13.05 16.16
N SER A 126 11.39 -14.18 15.49
CA SER A 126 12.76 -14.61 15.14
C SER A 126 13.33 -13.86 13.94
N GLY A 127 12.47 -13.29 13.09
CA GLY A 127 12.87 -12.72 11.80
C GLY A 127 13.28 -13.76 10.74
N ASP A 128 13.26 -15.06 11.06
CA ASP A 128 13.65 -16.15 10.16
C ASP A 128 12.42 -16.83 9.57
N THR A 129 12.33 -16.86 8.23
CA THR A 129 11.19 -17.43 7.51
C THR A 129 11.03 -18.93 7.72
N LYS A 130 12.07 -19.65 8.17
CA LYS A 130 11.96 -21.08 8.50
C LYS A 130 11.01 -21.36 9.67
N ASP A 131 10.77 -20.36 10.52
CA ASP A 131 9.91 -20.51 11.69
C ASP A 131 8.42 -20.31 11.34
N LEU A 132 8.10 -20.00 10.08
CA LEU A 132 6.73 -19.97 9.58
C LEU A 132 6.11 -21.37 9.57
N VAL A 133 4.81 -21.44 9.81
CA VAL A 133 4.04 -22.65 9.61
C VAL A 133 3.90 -22.90 8.12
N LEU A 134 4.44 -24.03 7.66
CA LEU A 134 4.37 -24.47 6.26
C LEU A 134 3.08 -25.24 6.02
N GLY A 135 2.48 -24.98 4.86
CA GLY A 135 1.26 -25.62 4.43
C GLY A 135 0.62 -24.83 3.31
N ASP A 136 -0.55 -25.28 2.91
CA ASP A 136 -1.37 -24.61 1.93
C ASP A 136 -2.78 -24.35 2.45
N ILE A 137 -3.40 -23.32 1.90
CA ILE A 137 -4.79 -22.95 2.14
C ILE A 137 -5.31 -22.12 0.97
N ASP A 138 -6.53 -22.41 0.54
CA ASP A 138 -7.23 -21.56 -0.41
C ASP A 138 -7.79 -20.32 0.28
N LEU A 139 -7.46 -19.14 -0.25
CA LEU A 139 -7.87 -17.86 0.32
C LEU A 139 -8.70 -17.06 -0.69
N PRO A 140 -9.88 -16.54 -0.31
CA PRO A 140 -10.72 -15.71 -1.16
C PRO A 140 -10.23 -14.25 -1.18
N GLY A 141 -8.95 -14.06 -1.50
CA GLY A 141 -8.34 -12.74 -1.57
C GLY A 141 -8.22 -12.17 -2.97
N ARG A 142 -7.78 -10.92 -3.05
CA ARG A 142 -7.55 -10.20 -4.32
C ARG A 142 -6.29 -9.35 -4.28
N PRO A 143 -5.62 -9.14 -5.43
CA PRO A 143 -4.52 -8.19 -5.52
C PRO A 143 -5.02 -6.76 -5.27
N VAL A 144 -4.19 -5.98 -4.59
CA VAL A 144 -4.40 -4.55 -4.32
C VAL A 144 -3.10 -3.80 -4.59
N MET A 145 -3.22 -2.56 -5.07
CA MET A 145 -2.07 -1.71 -5.41
C MET A 145 -0.97 -2.39 -6.26
N PRO A 146 -1.32 -2.93 -7.44
CA PRO A 146 -0.30 -3.33 -8.38
C PRO A 146 0.50 -2.10 -8.84
N THR A 147 1.80 -2.09 -8.56
CA THR A 147 2.74 -1.04 -8.98
C THR A 147 3.91 -1.67 -9.71
N THR A 148 4.35 -1.03 -10.78
CA THR A 148 5.52 -1.47 -11.55
C THR A 148 6.31 -0.26 -11.98
N ASP A 149 7.60 -0.30 -11.69
CA ASP A 149 8.55 0.72 -12.11
C ASP A 149 9.58 0.07 -13.03
N GLU A 150 9.95 0.79 -14.10
CA GLU A 150 11.09 0.41 -14.92
C GLU A 150 12.36 0.89 -14.22
N VAL A 151 13.26 -0.04 -13.94
CA VAL A 151 14.59 0.20 -13.41
C VAL A 151 15.54 0.08 -14.61
N SER A 152 15.77 1.20 -15.29
CA SER A 152 16.78 1.27 -16.34
C SER A 152 18.16 1.06 -15.70
N GLY A 153 18.94 0.11 -16.21
CA GLY A 153 20.29 -0.14 -15.73
C GLY A 153 21.18 1.08 -15.98
N GLN A 154 21.36 1.95 -14.99
CA GLN A 154 22.39 2.99 -15.01
C GLN A 154 23.76 2.35 -14.75
N GLY A 155 24.22 1.55 -15.71
CA GLY A 155 25.64 1.25 -15.87
C GLY A 155 26.25 2.36 -16.71
N ALA A 156 27.30 3.02 -16.21
CA ALA A 156 28.09 3.96 -17.00
C ALA A 156 28.49 3.27 -18.31
N VAL A 157 28.02 3.82 -19.43
CA VAL A 157 28.33 3.33 -20.77
C VAL A 157 29.81 3.66 -21.00
N ALA A 158 30.69 2.68 -20.87
CA ALA A 158 31.96 2.71 -21.57
C ALA A 158 31.65 2.57 -23.06
N ASP A 159 32.21 3.46 -23.87
CA ASP A 159 31.97 3.57 -25.32
C ASP A 159 31.95 2.17 -25.99
N GLY A 160 30.75 1.69 -26.34
CA GLY A 160 30.55 0.44 -27.08
C GLY A 160 29.65 -0.63 -26.45
N ALA A 161 29.13 -0.46 -25.22
CA ALA A 161 28.25 -1.46 -24.60
C ALA A 161 26.74 -1.20 -24.84
N SER A 162 25.99 -2.24 -25.19
CA SER A 162 24.54 -2.18 -25.41
C SER A 162 23.82 -1.60 -24.20
N VAL A 163 22.84 -0.72 -24.44
CA VAL A 163 21.87 -0.26 -23.44
C VAL A 163 21.29 -1.51 -22.76
N GLY A 164 21.56 -1.68 -21.46
CA GLY A 164 21.12 -2.85 -20.71
C GLY A 164 19.61 -3.03 -20.84
N GLU A 165 19.14 -4.26 -21.04
CA GLU A 165 17.71 -4.54 -21.18
C GLU A 165 16.92 -4.00 -19.97
N PRO A 166 15.75 -3.38 -20.20
CA PRO A 166 14.97 -2.79 -19.13
C PRO A 166 14.57 -3.86 -18.10
N THR A 167 14.83 -3.60 -16.82
CA THR A 167 14.40 -4.47 -15.73
C THR A 167 13.20 -3.83 -15.02
N TYR A 168 12.13 -4.57 -14.83
CA TYR A 168 10.92 -4.10 -14.17
C TYR A 168 10.90 -4.57 -12.72
N ARG A 169 10.72 -3.62 -11.80
CA ARG A 169 10.43 -3.88 -10.39
C ARG A 169 8.93 -3.80 -10.17
N ALA A 170 8.34 -4.88 -9.66
CA ALA A 170 6.94 -4.95 -9.31
C ALA A 170 6.72 -5.03 -7.81
N LEU A 171 5.65 -4.42 -7.34
CA LEU A 171 5.11 -4.54 -5.99
C LEU A 171 3.60 -4.69 -6.07
N THR A 172 3.07 -5.69 -5.37
CA THR A 172 1.63 -5.97 -5.30
C THR A 172 1.26 -6.35 -3.87
N GLY A 173 0.17 -5.81 -3.34
CA GLY A 173 -0.46 -6.29 -2.12
C GLY A 173 -1.47 -7.39 -2.42
N TYR A 174 -1.72 -8.30 -1.48
CA TYR A 174 -2.81 -9.27 -1.53
C TYR A 174 -3.68 -9.09 -0.29
N MET A 175 -4.98 -8.94 -0.49
CA MET A 175 -5.94 -8.62 0.56
C MET A 175 -6.97 -9.72 0.73
N VAL A 176 -7.19 -10.14 1.97
CA VAL A 176 -8.21 -11.14 2.34
C VAL A 176 -9.13 -10.53 3.39
N MET A 177 -10.44 -10.67 3.22
CA MET A 177 -11.41 -10.18 4.21
C MET A 177 -11.57 -11.20 5.35
N LYS A 178 -11.63 -10.72 6.59
CA LYS A 178 -11.76 -11.58 7.77
C LYS A 178 -13.07 -12.36 7.83
N LYS A 179 -14.14 -11.78 7.29
CA LYS A 179 -15.44 -12.47 7.18
C LYS A 179 -15.40 -13.69 6.26
N ASP A 180 -14.51 -13.69 5.27
CA ASP A 180 -14.44 -14.72 4.24
C ASP A 180 -13.41 -15.81 4.60
N ALA A 181 -12.39 -15.48 5.41
CA ALA A 181 -11.40 -16.43 5.89
C ALA A 181 -10.99 -16.17 7.36
N PRO A 182 -11.91 -16.24 8.34
CA PRO A 182 -11.55 -16.09 9.76
C PRO A 182 -10.50 -17.14 10.18
N LEU A 183 -9.79 -16.92 11.29
CA LEU A 183 -8.76 -17.87 11.72
C LEU A 183 -9.30 -19.29 11.94
N ASP A 184 -10.58 -19.45 12.30
CA ASP A 184 -11.22 -20.78 12.39
C ASP A 184 -11.43 -21.43 11.03
N TYR A 185 -11.73 -20.64 9.98
CA TYR A 185 -11.70 -21.13 8.61
C TYR A 185 -10.30 -21.62 8.25
N VAL A 186 -9.27 -20.84 8.60
CA VAL A 186 -7.87 -21.20 8.36
C VAL A 186 -7.53 -22.54 9.01
N ARG A 187 -7.87 -22.71 10.28
CA ARG A 187 -7.62 -23.97 11.01
C ARG A 187 -8.32 -25.17 10.38
N LYS A 188 -9.53 -24.98 9.86
CA LYS A 188 -10.36 -26.07 9.32
C LYS A 188 -9.95 -26.49 7.90
N HIS A 189 -9.42 -25.58 7.09
CA HIS A 189 -9.16 -25.83 5.66
C HIS A 189 -7.66 -25.88 5.30
N ALA A 190 -6.78 -25.57 6.25
CA ALA A 190 -5.34 -25.67 6.04
C ALA A 190 -4.88 -27.12 5.83
N GLN A 191 -3.96 -27.30 4.89
CA GLN A 191 -3.22 -28.53 4.64
C GLN A 191 -1.77 -28.30 5.05
N LEU A 192 -1.44 -28.64 6.29
CA LEU A 192 -0.10 -28.45 6.82
C LEU A 192 0.88 -29.43 6.17
N THR A 193 2.04 -28.93 5.77
CA THR A 193 3.15 -29.80 5.36
C THR A 193 3.87 -30.19 6.63
N GLN A 194 3.87 -31.49 6.99
CA GLN A 194 4.65 -31.95 8.14
C GLN A 194 6.13 -31.58 7.90
N GLY A 195 6.71 -30.83 8.84
CA GLY A 195 8.14 -30.58 8.92
C GLY A 195 8.84 -31.68 9.69
#